data_AF-A3IUS3-F1
#
_entry.id   AF-A3IUS3-F1
#
_cell.length_a   1.000
_cell.length_b   1.000
_cell.length_c   1.000
_cell.angle_alpha   90.00
_cell.angle_beta   90.00
_cell.angle_gamma   90.00
#
_symmetry.space_group_name_H-M   'P 1'
#
loop_
_entity.id
_entity.type
_entity.pdbx_description
1 polymer ?
#
loop_
_entity_poly.entity_id
_entity_poly.type
_entity_poly.pdbx_seq_one_letter_code
_entity_poly.pdbx_strand_id
1 'polypeptide(L)'
;MNQSLSNSFRGSLLGLKVANLINSEKQTLLNWEIINQKVIIDLIKSETISRETCEKITFICKKSSISSGEFILVILPLILFFHETEALLHEQLEKIKKYNNITQETIEDIMIFRKITNLILNQEKPPLNHLLTVSPLLKKVETFLDNQTTLTELKKQFRPQTALDSNYLLLSLYCFCRTTDNFKLSILQASQFNYPVILGITAVLSGAYNGYSGIPVSWRLNISLKDQENSLYQQISQLWAKWAGVDEPLKIIGSIETQVITSPKFGVNKP
;
A
#
# COMPACT_ATOMS: atom_id res chain seq x y z
N MET A 1 15.24 -9.18 -11.37
CA MET A 1 14.10 -8.62 -10.61
C MET A 1 14.65 -7.84 -9.43
N ASN A 2 14.31 -6.55 -9.27
CA ASN A 2 14.87 -5.69 -8.23
C ASN A 2 14.32 -6.10 -6.85
N GLN A 3 15.11 -6.83 -6.06
CA GLN A 3 14.70 -7.30 -4.72
C GLN A 3 14.32 -6.15 -3.79
N SER A 4 14.95 -4.98 -3.97
CA SER A 4 14.64 -3.76 -3.21
C SER A 4 13.20 -3.29 -3.47
N LEU A 5 12.79 -3.21 -4.75
CA LEU A 5 11.44 -2.78 -5.11
C LEU A 5 10.35 -3.75 -4.63
N SER A 6 10.58 -5.06 -4.72
CA SER A 6 9.65 -6.06 -4.18
C SER A 6 9.51 -5.94 -2.66
N ASN A 7 10.62 -5.70 -1.96
CA ASN A 7 10.64 -5.48 -0.51
C ASN A 7 9.87 -4.21 -0.12
N SER A 8 10.03 -3.12 -0.87
CA SER A 8 9.29 -1.87 -0.70
C SER A 8 7.79 -2.02 -0.97
N PHE A 9 7.42 -2.65 -2.10
CA PHE A 9 6.03 -2.90 -2.45
C PHE A 9 5.30 -3.72 -1.36
N ARG A 10 5.93 -4.79 -0.88
CA ARG A 10 5.42 -5.60 0.24
C ARG A 10 5.31 -4.78 1.52
N GLY A 11 6.34 -3.97 1.80
CA GLY A 11 6.38 -3.06 2.94
C GLY A 11 5.19 -2.11 2.97
N SER A 12 4.80 -1.54 1.82
CA SER A 12 3.64 -0.64 1.70
C SER A 12 2.32 -1.31 2.15
N LEU A 13 2.01 -2.49 1.59
CA LEU A 13 0.76 -3.20 1.89
C LEU A 13 0.74 -3.77 3.32
N LEU A 14 1.87 -4.29 3.79
CA LEU A 14 1.98 -4.82 5.16
C LEU A 14 2.06 -3.71 6.21
N GLY A 15 2.54 -2.52 5.84
CA GLY A 15 2.49 -1.34 6.69
C GLY A 15 1.06 -1.01 7.12
N LEU A 16 0.11 -1.06 6.19
CA LEU A 16 -1.32 -0.89 6.53
C LEU A 16 -1.82 -1.95 7.52
N LYS A 17 -1.38 -3.21 7.40
CA LYS A 17 -1.71 -4.25 8.39
C LYS A 17 -1.14 -3.96 9.77
N VAL A 18 0.08 -3.43 9.84
CA VAL A 18 0.66 -2.99 11.12
C VAL A 18 -0.20 -1.88 11.74
N ALA A 19 -0.65 -0.91 10.95
CA ALA A 19 -1.56 0.13 11.43
C ALA A 19 -2.84 -0.48 12.04
N ASN A 20 -3.40 -1.51 11.40
CA ASN A 20 -4.57 -2.24 11.91
C ASN A 20 -4.29 -2.95 13.24
N LEU A 21 -3.10 -3.57 13.38
CA LEU A 21 -2.71 -4.22 14.62
C LEU A 21 -2.58 -3.25 15.80
N ILE A 22 -2.04 -2.06 15.55
CA ILE A 22 -1.81 -1.04 16.58
C ILE A 22 -3.12 -0.38 16.98
N ASN A 23 -4.07 -0.28 16.06
CA ASN A 23 -5.34 0.40 16.25
C ASN A 23 -6.52 -0.59 16.39
N SER A 24 -6.26 -1.79 16.90
CA SER A 24 -7.21 -2.93 16.93
C SER A 24 -8.52 -2.69 17.69
N GLU A 25 -8.66 -1.56 18.38
CA GLU A 25 -9.90 -1.14 19.05
C GLU A 25 -10.89 -0.40 18.13
N LYS A 26 -10.51 -0.04 16.88
CA LYS A 26 -11.37 0.74 15.96
C LYS A 26 -11.77 -0.03 14.70
N GLN A 27 -13.08 -0.26 14.56
CA GLN A 27 -13.73 -1.03 13.49
C GLN A 27 -13.50 -0.47 12.06
N THR A 28 -13.13 0.80 11.92
CA THR A 28 -13.00 1.48 10.61
C THR A 28 -11.94 0.87 9.70
N LEU A 29 -10.78 0.47 10.26
CA LEU A 29 -9.67 -0.08 9.49
C LEU A 29 -9.97 -1.46 8.89
N LEU A 30 -10.78 -2.26 9.59
CA LEU A 30 -11.15 -3.61 9.19
C LEU A 30 -11.99 -3.60 7.89
N ASN A 31 -12.80 -2.56 7.70
CA ASN A 31 -13.61 -2.43 6.48
C ASN A 31 -12.74 -2.14 5.24
N TRP A 32 -11.68 -1.35 5.37
CA TRP A 32 -10.78 -1.04 4.25
C TRP A 32 -10.03 -2.28 3.77
N GLU A 33 -9.61 -3.13 4.71
CA GLU A 33 -8.91 -4.37 4.44
C GLU A 33 -9.71 -5.34 3.56
N ILE A 34 -11.02 -5.45 3.78
CA ILE A 34 -11.91 -6.29 2.96
C ILE A 34 -11.95 -5.79 1.50
N ILE A 35 -11.96 -4.46 1.29
CA ILE A 35 -11.93 -3.91 -0.07
C ILE A 35 -10.54 -4.05 -0.68
N ASN A 36 -9.48 -3.81 0.09
CA ASN A 36 -8.11 -4.02 -0.36
C ASN A 36 -7.95 -5.43 -0.94
N GLN A 37 -8.41 -6.47 -0.23
CA GLN A 37 -8.37 -7.85 -0.73
C GLN A 37 -9.14 -8.03 -2.04
N LYS A 38 -10.34 -7.43 -2.18
CA LYS A 38 -11.11 -7.49 -3.43
C LYS A 38 -10.40 -6.79 -4.59
N VAL A 39 -9.82 -5.62 -4.34
CA VAL A 39 -9.00 -4.89 -5.32
C VAL A 39 -7.81 -5.74 -5.74
N ILE A 40 -7.09 -6.36 -4.80
CA ILE A 40 -5.97 -7.26 -5.10
C ILE A 40 -6.43 -8.43 -6.00
N ILE A 41 -7.55 -9.08 -5.65
CA ILE A 41 -8.10 -10.19 -6.43
C ILE A 41 -8.45 -9.76 -7.87
N ASP A 42 -9.09 -8.61 -8.03
CA ASP A 42 -9.48 -8.07 -9.34
C ASP A 42 -8.25 -7.75 -10.20
N LEU A 43 -7.22 -7.15 -9.61
CA LEU A 43 -5.97 -6.83 -10.29
C LEU A 43 -5.20 -8.07 -10.70
N ILE A 44 -5.10 -9.08 -9.83
CA ILE A 44 -4.48 -10.37 -10.16
C ILE A 44 -5.19 -11.03 -11.35
N LYS A 45 -6.52 -10.96 -11.39
CA LYS A 45 -7.32 -11.64 -12.44
C LYS A 45 -7.34 -10.89 -13.76
N SER A 46 -7.40 -9.56 -13.73
CA SER A 46 -7.82 -8.78 -14.90
C SER A 46 -7.11 -7.44 -15.05
N GLU A 47 -6.24 -7.07 -14.12
CA GLU A 47 -5.53 -5.78 -14.11
C GLU A 47 -6.49 -4.58 -14.13
N THR A 48 -7.76 -4.77 -13.79
CA THR A 48 -8.76 -3.71 -13.69
C THR A 48 -9.65 -3.97 -12.49
N ILE A 49 -10.18 -2.92 -11.88
CA ILE A 49 -11.15 -3.07 -10.80
C ILE A 49 -12.51 -3.52 -11.35
N SER A 50 -13.13 -4.53 -10.73
CA SER A 50 -14.44 -5.01 -11.19
C SER A 50 -15.56 -4.04 -10.82
N ARG A 51 -16.69 -4.14 -11.52
CA ARG A 51 -17.92 -3.39 -11.19
C ARG A 51 -18.37 -3.67 -9.75
N GLU A 52 -18.33 -4.94 -9.34
CA GLU A 52 -18.74 -5.36 -8.00
C GLU A 52 -17.87 -4.70 -6.92
N THR A 53 -16.56 -4.62 -7.14
CA THR A 53 -15.66 -3.92 -6.22
C THR A 53 -15.92 -2.41 -6.20
N CYS A 54 -16.18 -1.78 -7.35
CA CYS A 54 -16.58 -0.36 -7.40
C CYS A 54 -17.86 -0.07 -6.59
N GLU A 55 -18.88 -0.92 -6.69
CA GLU A 55 -20.14 -0.77 -5.95
C GLU A 55 -19.95 -1.05 -4.44
N LYS A 56 -19.03 -1.95 -4.08
CA LYS A 56 -18.69 -2.25 -2.67
C LYS A 56 -17.92 -1.13 -1.98
N ILE A 57 -17.08 -0.40 -2.73
CA ILE A 57 -16.48 0.86 -2.24
C ILE A 57 -17.59 1.80 -1.75
N THR A 58 -18.70 1.90 -2.49
CA THR A 58 -19.84 2.76 -2.13
C THR A 58 -20.44 2.40 -0.78
N PHE A 59 -20.55 1.10 -0.47
CA PHE A 59 -21.13 0.63 0.79
C PHE A 59 -20.33 1.10 2.01
N ILE A 60 -19.00 1.17 1.91
CA ILE A 60 -18.13 1.74 2.96
C ILE A 60 -18.26 3.26 3.01
N CYS A 61 -18.41 3.90 1.85
CA CYS A 61 -18.57 5.35 1.71
C CYS A 61 -19.97 5.88 2.06
N LYS A 62 -20.94 5.03 2.46
CA LYS A 62 -22.31 5.49 2.81
C LYS A 62 -22.40 6.24 4.14
N LYS A 63 -21.36 6.23 4.97
CA LYS A 63 -21.23 7.11 6.15
C LYS A 63 -20.49 8.38 5.71
N SER A 64 -21.22 9.43 5.31
CA SER A 64 -20.68 10.72 4.83
C SER A 64 -19.72 10.60 3.63
N SER A 65 -19.39 11.70 2.96
CA SER A 65 -18.36 11.71 1.92
C SER A 65 -17.06 11.14 2.50
N ILE A 66 -16.54 10.06 1.91
CA ILE A 66 -15.25 9.50 2.29
C ILE A 66 -14.17 10.59 2.09
N SER A 67 -13.30 10.78 3.08
CA SER A 67 -12.16 11.70 2.91
C SER A 67 -11.17 11.13 1.89
N SER A 68 -10.40 11.99 1.23
CA SER A 68 -9.36 11.55 0.29
C SER A 68 -8.38 10.56 0.94
N GLY A 69 -8.03 10.79 2.21
CA GLY A 69 -7.13 9.91 2.95
C GLY A 69 -7.70 8.52 3.21
N GLU A 70 -8.97 8.41 3.58
CA GLU A 70 -9.65 7.11 3.71
C GLU A 70 -9.71 6.41 2.36
N PHE A 71 -10.03 7.15 1.29
CA PHE A 71 -10.14 6.59 -0.03
C PHE A 71 -8.79 6.06 -0.54
N ILE A 72 -7.68 6.79 -0.33
CA ILE A 72 -6.31 6.32 -0.59
C ILE A 72 -6.07 4.95 0.04
N LEU A 73 -6.48 4.74 1.29
CA LEU A 73 -6.27 3.46 1.98
C LEU A 73 -7.20 2.35 1.47
N VAL A 74 -8.42 2.68 1.05
CA VAL A 74 -9.37 1.72 0.46
C VAL A 74 -8.86 1.18 -0.87
N ILE A 75 -8.32 2.04 -1.73
CA ILE A 75 -7.83 1.67 -3.07
C ILE A 75 -6.31 1.55 -3.14
N LEU A 76 -5.62 1.45 -2.01
CA LEU A 76 -4.16 1.37 -1.94
C LEU A 76 -3.53 0.37 -2.92
N PRO A 77 -4.04 -0.87 -3.08
CA PRO A 77 -3.42 -1.84 -3.97
C PRO A 77 -3.52 -1.43 -5.43
N LEU A 78 -4.59 -0.70 -5.81
CA LEU A 78 -4.76 -0.11 -7.14
C LEU A 78 -3.72 0.98 -7.40
N ILE A 79 -3.51 1.87 -6.42
CA ILE A 79 -2.50 2.93 -6.51
C ILE A 79 -1.11 2.33 -6.65
N LEU A 80 -0.78 1.32 -5.84
CA LEU A 80 0.51 0.64 -5.90
C LEU A 80 0.70 -0.14 -7.20
N PHE A 81 -0.33 -0.79 -7.72
CA PHE A 81 -0.25 -1.52 -8.99
C PHE A 81 -0.01 -0.57 -10.17
N PHE A 82 -0.65 0.61 -10.18
CA PHE A 82 -0.45 1.61 -11.24
C PHE A 82 0.49 2.74 -10.85
N HIS A 83 1.42 2.50 -9.91
CA HIS A 83 2.31 3.55 -9.42
C HIS A 83 3.22 4.11 -10.51
N GLU A 84 3.52 3.38 -11.59
CA GLU A 84 4.33 3.87 -12.72
C GLU A 84 3.48 4.47 -13.86
N THR A 85 2.21 4.09 -13.95
CA THR A 85 1.35 4.40 -15.10
C THR A 85 0.17 5.28 -14.71
N GLU A 86 0.40 6.60 -14.71
CA GLU A 86 -0.58 7.63 -14.32
C GLU A 86 -1.89 7.56 -15.12
N ALA A 87 -1.82 7.34 -16.44
CA ALA A 87 -3.00 7.25 -17.29
C ALA A 87 -3.92 6.07 -16.91
N LEU A 88 -3.34 4.90 -16.62
CA LEU A 88 -4.12 3.72 -16.24
C LEU A 88 -4.75 3.89 -14.87
N LEU A 89 -4.04 4.45 -13.88
CA LEU A 89 -4.65 4.75 -12.58
C LEU A 89 -5.83 5.71 -12.75
N HIS A 90 -5.66 6.76 -13.55
CA HIS A 90 -6.71 7.74 -13.80
C HIS A 90 -7.95 7.12 -14.46
N GLU A 91 -7.77 6.22 -15.44
CA GLU A 91 -8.87 5.47 -16.04
C GLU A 91 -9.64 4.63 -15.01
N GLN A 92 -8.93 3.94 -14.11
CA GLN A 92 -9.57 3.16 -13.05
C GLN A 92 -10.31 4.06 -12.05
N LEU A 93 -9.78 5.24 -11.72
CA LEU A 93 -10.46 6.22 -10.86
C LEU A 93 -11.76 6.74 -11.50
N GLU A 94 -11.74 7.07 -12.79
CA GLU A 94 -12.94 7.48 -13.52
C GLU A 94 -13.97 6.33 -13.59
N LYS A 95 -13.53 5.07 -13.66
CA LYS A 95 -14.41 3.91 -13.53
C LYS A 95 -15.06 3.83 -12.14
N ILE A 96 -14.32 4.08 -11.06
CA ILE A 96 -14.86 4.05 -9.69
C ILE A 96 -15.83 5.22 -9.47
N LYS A 97 -15.51 6.41 -9.99
CA LYS A 97 -16.33 7.63 -9.92
C LYS A 97 -17.74 7.46 -10.51
N LYS A 98 -17.91 6.57 -11.49
CA LYS A 98 -19.25 6.23 -12.03
C LYS A 98 -20.20 5.62 -11.00
N TYR A 99 -19.67 5.03 -9.93
CA TYR A 99 -20.44 4.34 -8.89
C TYR A 99 -20.37 5.02 -7.53
N ASN A 100 -19.49 6.01 -7.37
CA ASN A 100 -19.13 6.60 -6.09
C ASN A 100 -19.08 8.13 -6.20
N ASN A 101 -19.54 8.81 -5.16
CA ASN A 101 -19.46 10.28 -5.08
C ASN A 101 -18.03 10.71 -4.70
N ILE A 102 -17.10 10.58 -5.65
CA ILE A 102 -15.71 11.00 -5.51
C ILE A 102 -15.55 12.37 -6.17
N THR A 103 -14.96 13.32 -5.44
CA THR A 103 -14.72 14.67 -5.94
C THR A 103 -13.45 14.72 -6.80
N GLN A 104 -13.31 15.78 -7.59
CA GLN A 104 -12.08 16.04 -8.34
C GLN A 104 -10.87 16.24 -7.42
N GLU A 105 -11.08 16.91 -6.28
CA GLU A 105 -10.07 17.10 -5.23
C GLU A 105 -9.55 15.75 -4.70
N THR A 106 -10.44 14.78 -4.47
CA THR A 106 -10.02 13.43 -4.06
C THR A 106 -9.18 12.73 -5.12
N ILE A 107 -9.50 12.90 -6.41
CA ILE A 107 -8.67 12.36 -7.50
C ILE A 107 -7.29 13.02 -7.48
N GLU A 108 -7.20 14.33 -7.32
CA GLU A 108 -5.94 15.08 -7.25
C GLU A 108 -5.06 14.61 -6.07
N ASP A 109 -5.65 14.41 -4.89
CA ASP A 109 -4.95 13.89 -3.72
C ASP A 109 -4.38 12.47 -3.96
N ILE A 110 -5.15 11.60 -4.60
CA ILE A 110 -4.68 10.26 -4.99
C ILE A 110 -3.51 10.36 -5.96
N MET A 111 -3.59 11.27 -6.95
CA MET A 111 -2.51 11.46 -7.92
C MET A 111 -1.23 12.01 -7.26
N ILE A 112 -1.36 12.90 -6.26
CA ILE A 112 -0.23 13.34 -5.44
C ILE A 112 0.35 12.16 -4.67
N PHE A 113 -0.49 11.37 -4.00
CA PHE A 113 -0.04 10.20 -3.25
C PHE A 113 0.63 9.16 -4.15
N ARG A 114 0.12 8.93 -5.36
CA ARG A 114 0.75 8.09 -6.39
C ARG A 114 2.13 8.60 -6.76
N LYS A 115 2.30 9.91 -7.01
CA LYS A 115 3.60 10.51 -7.35
C LYS A 115 4.62 10.33 -6.23
N ILE A 116 4.22 10.57 -4.98
CA ILE A 116 5.06 10.34 -3.79
C ILE A 116 5.47 8.86 -3.70
N THR A 117 4.50 7.96 -3.84
CA THR A 117 4.75 6.51 -3.77
C THR A 117 5.67 6.05 -4.89
N ASN A 118 5.48 6.55 -6.11
CA ASN A 118 6.34 6.27 -7.25
C ASN A 118 7.79 6.70 -7.00
N LEU A 119 8.00 7.90 -6.43
CA LEU A 119 9.34 8.37 -6.07
C LEU A 119 10.01 7.46 -5.03
N ILE A 120 9.27 7.04 -4.00
CA ILE A 120 9.78 6.16 -2.95
C ILE A 120 10.11 4.77 -3.50
N LEU A 121 9.28 4.24 -4.38
CA LEU A 121 9.47 2.90 -4.95
C LEU A 121 10.63 2.87 -5.96
N ASN A 122 10.77 3.91 -6.79
CA ASN A 122 11.76 3.93 -7.88
C ASN A 122 13.12 4.55 -7.53
N GLN A 123 13.27 5.17 -6.36
CA GLN A 123 14.56 5.69 -5.90
C GLN A 123 14.99 4.98 -4.63
N GLU A 124 16.23 4.53 -4.59
CA GLU A 124 16.83 4.02 -3.36
C GLU A 124 16.99 5.21 -2.40
N LYS A 125 16.04 5.34 -1.47
CA LYS A 125 15.96 6.44 -0.49
C LYS A 125 15.92 7.83 -1.15
N PRO A 126 14.79 8.23 -1.78
CA PRO A 126 14.69 9.56 -2.37
C PRO A 126 15.02 10.64 -1.33
N PRO A 127 15.84 11.65 -1.69
CA PRO A 127 16.04 12.84 -0.88
C PRO A 127 14.69 13.47 -0.52
N LEU A 128 14.55 13.91 0.73
CA LEU A 128 13.28 14.44 1.23
C LEU A 128 12.78 15.65 0.43
N ASN A 129 13.71 16.50 -0.03
CA ASN A 129 13.41 17.64 -0.90
C ASN A 129 12.73 17.24 -2.23
N HIS A 130 13.03 16.06 -2.78
CA HIS A 130 12.35 15.56 -3.98
C HIS A 130 10.89 15.19 -3.69
N LEU A 131 10.63 14.60 -2.51
CA LEU A 131 9.26 14.32 -2.07
C LEU A 131 8.49 15.63 -1.82
N LEU A 132 9.16 16.64 -1.27
CA LEU A 132 8.54 17.89 -0.86
C LEU A 132 8.18 18.82 -2.03
N THR A 133 8.78 18.62 -3.21
CA THR A 133 8.50 19.41 -4.42
C THR A 133 7.32 18.90 -5.24
N VAL A 134 6.75 17.74 -4.92
CA VAL A 134 5.67 17.10 -5.70
C VAL A 134 4.37 17.90 -5.72
N SER A 135 4.07 18.67 -4.67
CA SER A 135 2.82 19.43 -4.54
C SER A 135 2.99 20.64 -3.63
N PRO A 136 2.25 21.75 -3.84
CA PRO A 136 2.17 22.86 -2.88
C PRO A 136 1.79 22.42 -1.46
N LEU A 137 0.99 21.35 -1.30
CA LEU A 137 0.65 20.76 -0.01
C LEU A 137 1.91 20.37 0.78
N LEU A 138 2.94 19.90 0.08
CA LEU A 138 4.17 19.39 0.68
C LEU A 138 5.13 20.50 1.13
N LYS A 139 5.04 21.72 0.56
CA LYS A 139 5.77 22.89 1.08
C LYS A 139 5.37 23.21 2.53
N LYS A 140 4.13 22.91 2.90
CA LYS A 140 3.67 23.05 4.28
C LYS A 140 4.30 22.01 5.21
N VAL A 141 4.56 20.79 4.71
CA VAL A 141 5.33 19.78 5.46
C VAL A 141 6.76 20.26 5.68
N GLU A 142 7.40 20.77 4.63
CA GLU A 142 8.75 21.36 4.70
C GLU A 142 8.81 22.46 5.78
N THR A 143 7.85 23.40 5.74
CA THR A 143 7.74 24.47 6.75
C THR A 143 7.61 23.93 8.18
N PHE A 144 6.83 22.87 8.39
CA PHE A 144 6.70 22.25 9.71
C PHE A 144 7.97 21.55 10.18
N LEU A 145 8.73 20.96 9.25
CA LEU A 145 10.01 20.31 9.55
C LEU A 145 11.08 21.34 9.90
N ASP A 146 11.20 22.39 9.09
CA ASP A 146 12.18 23.48 9.28
C ASP A 146 11.95 24.21 10.61
N ASN A 147 10.68 24.49 10.93
CA ASN A 147 10.29 25.11 12.19
C ASN A 147 10.32 24.15 13.39
N GLN A 148 10.69 22.87 13.18
CA GLN A 148 10.66 21.83 14.21
C GLN A 148 9.32 21.75 14.96
N THR A 149 8.22 22.02 14.24
CA THR A 149 6.87 22.05 14.82
C THR A 149 6.60 20.73 15.53
N THR A 150 6.11 20.77 16.77
CA THR A 150 5.87 19.57 17.58
C THR A 150 4.55 18.91 17.22
N LEU A 151 4.40 17.61 17.57
CA LEU A 151 3.13 16.90 17.40
C LEU A 151 2.00 17.55 18.22
N THR A 152 2.31 18.10 19.39
CA THR A 152 1.35 18.80 20.26
C THR A 152 0.81 20.06 19.58
N GLU A 153 1.68 20.83 18.92
CA GLU A 153 1.28 22.04 18.19
C GLU A 153 0.42 21.69 16.98
N LEU A 154 0.80 20.67 16.19
CA LEU A 154 -0.02 20.21 15.07
C LEU A 154 -1.40 19.73 15.53
N LYS A 155 -1.47 18.92 16.58
CA LYS A 155 -2.76 18.48 17.15
C LYS A 155 -3.64 19.66 17.59
N LYS A 156 -3.03 20.71 18.14
CA LYS A 156 -3.75 21.92 18.52
C LYS A 156 -4.26 22.66 17.29
N GLN A 157 -3.44 22.79 16.26
CA GLN A 157 -3.78 23.47 15.00
C GLN A 157 -4.90 22.75 14.23
N PHE A 158 -4.85 21.42 14.20
CA PHE A 158 -5.79 20.57 13.47
C PHE A 158 -6.85 19.96 14.38
N ARG A 159 -7.14 20.56 15.55
CA ARG A 159 -8.15 20.02 16.48
C ARG A 159 -9.56 19.87 15.87
N PRO A 160 -10.05 20.76 14.98
CA PRO A 160 -11.36 20.56 14.34
C PRO A 160 -11.34 19.34 13.42
N GLN A 161 -12.35 18.47 13.54
CA GLN A 161 -12.44 17.24 12.73
C GLN A 161 -12.41 17.52 11.22
N THR A 162 -13.12 18.55 10.77
CA THR A 162 -13.12 18.99 9.38
C THR A 162 -11.74 19.42 8.88
N ALA A 163 -10.92 20.01 9.75
CA ALA A 163 -9.54 20.36 9.42
C ALA A 163 -8.64 19.13 9.33
N LEU A 164 -8.91 18.06 10.09
CA LEU A 164 -8.18 16.80 9.98
C LEU A 164 -8.54 16.03 8.70
N ASP A 165 -9.82 15.97 8.37
CA ASP A 165 -10.32 15.22 7.21
C ASP A 165 -9.69 15.70 5.89
N SER A 166 -9.49 17.02 5.77
CA SER A 166 -8.80 17.64 4.62
C SER A 166 -7.26 17.63 4.71
N ASN A 167 -6.66 17.16 5.81
CA ASN A 167 -5.20 17.22 6.02
C ASN A 167 -4.57 15.88 6.41
N TYR A 168 -5.26 14.75 6.19
CA TYR A 168 -4.72 13.42 6.49
C TYR A 168 -3.41 13.14 5.77
N LEU A 169 -3.31 13.44 4.48
CA LEU A 169 -2.10 13.23 3.70
C LEU A 169 -0.95 14.09 4.26
N LEU A 170 -1.19 15.38 4.51
CA LEU A 170 -0.22 16.32 5.08
C LEU A 170 0.37 15.84 6.41
N LEU A 171 -0.49 15.47 7.36
CA LEU A 171 -0.06 15.03 8.70
C LEU A 171 0.67 13.69 8.66
N SER A 172 0.24 12.79 7.77
CA SER A 172 0.92 11.50 7.57
C SER A 172 2.31 11.68 7.00
N LEU A 173 2.44 12.57 6.01
CA LEU A 173 3.73 12.94 5.43
C LEU A 173 4.62 13.59 6.47
N TYR A 174 4.11 14.49 7.30
CA TYR A 174 4.91 15.05 8.39
C TYR A 174 5.46 13.97 9.33
N CYS A 175 4.64 12.99 9.75
CA CYS A 175 5.09 11.90 10.62
C CYS A 175 6.15 11.01 9.95
N PHE A 176 5.93 10.67 8.67
CA PHE A 176 6.88 9.92 7.88
C PHE A 176 8.19 10.68 7.67
N CYS A 177 8.12 11.91 7.15
CA CYS A 177 9.27 12.74 6.79
C CYS A 177 10.16 13.09 7.98
N ARG A 178 9.60 13.23 9.18
CA ARG A 178 10.37 13.50 10.40
C ARG A 178 11.27 12.33 10.81
N THR A 179 10.93 11.10 10.40
CA THR A 179 11.58 9.87 10.87
C THR A 179 11.69 8.81 9.78
N THR A 180 12.02 9.23 8.56
CA THR A 180 11.94 8.41 7.33
C THR A 180 12.64 7.06 7.45
N ASP A 181 13.85 7.03 8.02
CA ASP A 181 14.67 5.82 8.18
C ASP A 181 14.25 4.91 9.35
N ASN A 182 13.21 5.27 10.11
CA ASN A 182 12.77 4.49 11.26
C ASN A 182 11.27 4.23 11.21
N PHE A 183 10.92 3.09 10.62
CA PHE A 183 9.54 2.62 10.52
C PHE A 183 8.79 2.71 11.85
N LYS A 184 9.32 2.06 12.90
CA LYS A 184 8.65 2.02 14.21
C LYS A 184 8.37 3.43 14.75
N LEU A 185 9.32 4.34 14.62
CA LEU A 185 9.18 5.69 15.14
C LEU A 185 8.13 6.50 14.35
N SER A 186 8.10 6.41 13.02
CA SER A 186 7.06 7.08 12.21
C SER A 186 5.66 6.64 12.62
N ILE A 187 5.48 5.34 12.83
CA ILE A 187 4.21 4.74 13.26
C ILE A 187 3.82 5.25 14.66
N LEU A 188 4.75 5.25 15.62
CA LEU A 188 4.50 5.71 16.98
C LEU A 188 4.19 7.21 17.06
N GLN A 189 4.70 8.02 16.13
CA GLN A 189 4.33 9.43 16.01
C GLN A 189 2.91 9.59 15.46
N ALA A 190 2.59 8.87 14.37
CA ALA A 190 1.27 8.92 13.76
C ALA A 190 0.16 8.41 14.69
N SER A 191 0.45 7.38 15.50
CA SER A 191 -0.52 6.82 16.45
C SER A 191 -0.95 7.85 17.49
N GLN A 192 -0.10 8.84 17.80
CA GLN A 192 -0.45 9.86 18.80
C GLN A 192 -1.62 10.74 18.35
N PHE A 193 -1.89 10.85 17.04
CA PHE A 193 -3.05 11.58 16.55
C PHE A 193 -4.37 10.87 16.87
N ASN A 194 -4.35 9.56 17.19
CA ASN A 194 -5.54 8.73 17.39
C ASN A 194 -6.47 8.69 16.17
N TYR A 195 -5.97 8.99 14.97
CA TYR A 195 -6.71 8.91 13.71
C TYR A 195 -6.22 7.75 12.86
N PRO A 196 -7.07 6.75 12.55
CA PRO A 196 -6.67 5.56 11.80
C PRO A 196 -6.09 5.86 10.41
N VAL A 197 -6.61 6.91 9.77
CA VAL A 197 -6.16 7.32 8.42
C VAL A 197 -4.72 7.81 8.45
N ILE A 198 -4.37 8.67 9.43
CA ILE A 198 -3.01 9.21 9.57
C ILE A 198 -2.02 8.07 9.84
N LEU A 199 -2.40 7.17 10.75
CA LEU A 199 -1.62 5.98 11.06
C LEU A 199 -1.42 5.10 9.83
N GLY A 200 -2.50 4.82 9.09
CA GLY A 200 -2.48 3.98 7.90
C GLY A 200 -1.59 4.54 6.79
N ILE A 201 -1.78 5.80 6.40
CA ILE A 201 -0.99 6.43 5.34
C ILE A 201 0.49 6.52 5.75
N THR A 202 0.78 6.90 7.00
CA THR A 202 2.16 6.91 7.51
C THR A 202 2.80 5.53 7.43
N ALA A 203 2.04 4.48 7.76
CA ALA A 203 2.55 3.12 7.71
C ALA A 203 2.81 2.62 6.30
N VAL A 204 1.95 3.00 5.35
CA VAL A 204 2.15 2.70 3.94
C VAL A 204 3.42 3.37 3.41
N LEU A 205 3.59 4.67 3.63
CA LEU A 205 4.75 5.43 3.14
C LEU A 205 6.05 4.94 3.79
N SER A 206 6.03 4.73 5.11
CA SER A 206 7.18 4.23 5.83
C SER A 206 7.52 2.79 5.43
N GLY A 207 6.51 1.97 5.13
CA GLY A 207 6.68 0.62 4.60
C GLY A 207 7.25 0.61 3.18
N ALA A 208 6.82 1.53 2.33
CA ALA A 208 7.40 1.72 1.00
C ALA A 208 8.89 2.07 1.09
N TYR A 209 9.24 3.00 2.00
CA TYR A 209 10.61 3.52 2.12
C TYR A 209 11.57 2.53 2.79
N ASN A 210 11.16 1.93 3.91
CA ASN A 210 12.01 1.02 4.69
C ASN A 210 11.89 -0.45 4.25
N GLY A 211 10.91 -0.74 3.39
CA GLY A 211 10.55 -2.08 2.95
C GLY A 211 10.03 -2.98 4.06
N TYR A 212 9.63 -4.20 3.66
CA TYR A 212 9.19 -5.24 4.58
C TYR A 212 10.25 -5.56 5.64
N SER A 213 11.53 -5.56 5.27
CA SER A 213 12.65 -5.74 6.20
C SER A 213 12.73 -4.68 7.29
N GLY A 214 12.26 -3.46 7.03
CA GLY A 214 12.22 -2.36 8.00
C GLY A 214 11.10 -2.49 9.05
N ILE A 215 10.11 -3.35 8.81
CA ILE A 215 9.02 -3.60 9.76
C ILE A 215 9.54 -4.44 10.94
N PRO A 216 9.34 -4.01 12.20
CA PRO A 216 9.72 -4.78 13.39
C PRO A 216 9.26 -6.24 13.33
N VAL A 217 10.16 -7.16 13.67
CA VAL A 217 9.91 -8.61 13.63
C VAL A 217 8.67 -8.98 14.45
N SER A 218 8.52 -8.40 15.65
CA SER A 218 7.37 -8.66 16.52
C SER A 218 6.04 -8.28 15.86
N TRP A 219 6.01 -7.23 15.03
CA TRP A 219 4.82 -6.84 14.28
C TRP A 219 4.57 -7.78 13.10
N ARG A 220 5.62 -8.19 12.39
CA ARG A 220 5.51 -9.18 11.29
C ARG A 220 4.97 -10.52 11.76
N LEU A 221 5.44 -11.01 12.91
CA LEU A 221 4.96 -12.25 13.52
C LEU A 221 3.48 -12.15 13.93
N ASN A 222 3.07 -11.02 14.51
CA ASN A 222 1.66 -10.81 14.89
C ASN A 222 0.71 -10.77 13.68
N ILE A 223 1.14 -10.22 12.53
CA ILE A 223 0.37 -10.30 11.28
C ILE A 223 0.19 -11.77 10.89
N SER A 224 1.29 -12.53 10.84
CA SER A 224 1.27 -13.94 10.44
C SER A 224 0.42 -14.84 11.34
N LEU A 225 0.28 -14.51 12.62
CA LEU A 225 -0.51 -15.29 13.58
C LEU A 225 -2.01 -14.98 13.50
N LYS A 226 -2.39 -13.75 13.15
CA LYS A 226 -3.80 -13.33 13.04
C LYS A 226 -4.40 -13.64 11.68
N ASP A 227 -3.60 -13.57 10.63
CA ASP A 227 -4.00 -14.05 9.31
C ASP A 227 -3.89 -15.59 9.33
N GLN A 228 -4.92 -16.28 9.82
CA GLN A 228 -4.99 -17.75 9.99
C GLN A 228 -4.77 -18.58 8.70
N GLU A 229 -4.51 -17.95 7.56
CA GLU A 229 -4.04 -18.62 6.34
C GLU A 229 -3.00 -17.70 5.67
N ASN A 230 -1.96 -18.31 5.08
CA ASN A 230 -0.94 -17.67 4.24
C ASN A 230 -1.49 -16.86 3.03
N SER A 231 -2.80 -16.61 2.95
CA SER A 231 -3.52 -16.03 1.81
C SER A 231 -3.09 -14.60 1.48
N LEU A 232 -2.84 -13.73 2.47
CA LEU A 232 -2.44 -12.34 2.20
C LEU A 232 -1.04 -12.26 1.60
N TYR A 233 -0.05 -12.91 2.23
CA TYR A 233 1.32 -12.90 1.71
C TYR A 233 1.40 -13.50 0.31
N GLN A 234 0.60 -14.54 0.06
CA GLN A 234 0.44 -15.13 -1.26
C GLN A 234 -0.21 -14.15 -2.25
N GLN A 235 -1.31 -13.48 -1.87
CA GLN A 235 -1.97 -12.47 -2.70
C GLN A 235 -1.04 -11.30 -3.03
N ILE A 236 -0.28 -10.78 -2.06
CA ILE A 236 0.72 -9.72 -2.30
C ILE A 236 1.79 -10.20 -3.27
N SER A 237 2.25 -11.45 -3.13
CA SER A 237 3.25 -12.02 -4.03
C SER A 237 2.71 -12.24 -5.45
N GLN A 238 1.46 -12.67 -5.58
CA GLN A 238 0.76 -12.82 -6.87
C GLN A 238 0.52 -11.46 -7.52
N LEU A 239 0.07 -10.46 -6.75
CA LEU A 239 -0.11 -9.09 -7.26
C LEU A 239 1.21 -8.51 -7.75
N TRP A 240 2.29 -8.72 -6.99
CA TRP A 240 3.63 -8.31 -7.40
C TRP A 240 4.07 -9.01 -8.69
N ALA A 241 3.87 -10.33 -8.80
CA ALA A 241 4.20 -11.10 -10.00
C ALA A 241 3.42 -10.60 -11.22
N LYS A 242 2.13 -10.32 -11.03
CA LYS A 242 1.24 -9.73 -12.04
C LYS A 242 1.74 -8.37 -12.51
N TRP A 243 2.06 -7.49 -11.55
CA TRP A 243 2.62 -6.17 -11.85
C TRP A 243 3.94 -6.24 -12.59
N ALA A 244 4.82 -7.16 -12.19
CA ALA A 244 6.13 -7.35 -12.80
C ALA A 244 6.08 -8.07 -14.15
N GLY A 245 4.90 -8.49 -14.64
CA GLY A 245 4.72 -9.22 -15.89
C GLY A 245 5.34 -10.62 -15.88
N VAL A 246 5.47 -11.24 -14.70
CA VAL A 246 6.06 -12.58 -14.51
C VAL A 246 5.02 -13.59 -14.01
N ASP A 247 3.74 -13.29 -14.18
CA ASP A 247 2.60 -14.12 -13.78
C ASP A 247 2.32 -15.29 -14.74
N GLU A 248 3.19 -15.54 -15.72
CA GLU A 248 3.06 -16.72 -16.58
C GLU A 248 2.92 -17.98 -15.70
N PRO A 249 1.92 -18.83 -16.00
CA PRO A 249 1.58 -19.94 -15.15
C PRO A 249 2.75 -20.91 -15.11
N LEU A 250 2.98 -21.52 -13.95
CA LEU A 250 3.79 -22.74 -13.76
C LEU A 250 3.23 -23.94 -14.57
N LYS A 251 3.00 -23.78 -15.87
CA LYS A 251 2.58 -24.82 -16.82
C LYS A 251 3.75 -25.49 -17.54
N ILE A 252 5.00 -25.02 -17.36
CA ILE A 252 6.17 -25.57 -18.07
C ILE A 252 6.95 -26.61 -17.22
N ILE A 253 6.63 -26.79 -15.93
CA ILE A 253 7.33 -27.81 -15.11
C ILE A 253 6.63 -29.20 -15.17
N GLY A 254 5.48 -29.32 -15.85
CA GLY A 254 4.75 -30.58 -15.99
C GLY A 254 5.21 -31.50 -17.14
N SER A 255 6.18 -31.11 -17.95
CA SER A 255 6.56 -31.84 -19.17
C SER A 255 8.04 -32.23 -19.27
N ILE A 256 8.85 -32.02 -18.23
CA ILE A 256 10.26 -32.43 -18.22
C ILE A 256 10.47 -33.80 -17.54
N GLU A 257 9.53 -34.30 -16.74
CA GLU A 257 9.70 -35.55 -15.99
C GLU A 257 9.36 -36.86 -16.75
N THR A 258 9.06 -36.83 -18.04
CA THR A 258 8.74 -38.07 -18.80
C THR A 258 9.68 -38.42 -19.95
N GLN A 259 10.84 -37.76 -20.12
CA GLN A 259 11.76 -38.09 -21.21
C GLN A 259 13.18 -38.55 -20.84
N VAL A 260 13.48 -38.85 -19.57
CA VAL A 260 14.79 -39.45 -19.24
C VAL A 260 14.67 -40.58 -18.20
N ILE A 261 14.06 -41.70 -18.58
CA ILE A 261 14.41 -43.02 -18.02
C ILE A 261 14.42 -44.05 -19.16
N THR A 262 15.47 -44.05 -19.97
CA THR A 262 15.91 -45.27 -20.65
C THR A 262 17.06 -45.86 -19.84
N SER A 263 16.74 -46.80 -18.96
CA SER A 263 17.73 -47.59 -18.22
C SER A 263 18.64 -48.37 -19.19
N PRO A 264 19.95 -48.47 -18.94
CA PRO A 264 20.83 -49.34 -19.72
C PRO A 264 20.55 -50.80 -19.35
N LYS A 265 20.21 -51.63 -20.35
CA LYS A 265 20.16 -53.09 -20.20
C LYS A 265 21.59 -53.63 -20.07
N PHE A 266 21.98 -54.01 -18.86
CA PHE A 266 23.17 -54.85 -18.64
C PHE A 266 22.80 -56.33 -18.67
N GLY A 267 23.22 -56.98 -19.77
CA GLY A 267 23.88 -58.29 -19.82
C GLY A 267 23.15 -59.58 -19.40
N VAL A 268 22.98 -60.49 -20.37
CA VAL A 268 23.40 -61.90 -20.20
C VAL A 268 23.87 -62.42 -21.56
N ASN A 269 25.18 -62.62 -21.73
CA ASN A 269 25.74 -63.56 -22.71
C ASN A 269 26.50 -64.61 -21.89
N LYS A 270 26.12 -65.88 -22.00
CA LYS A 270 26.96 -67.03 -21.67
C LYS A 270 27.08 -67.90 -22.93
N PRO A 271 28.28 -68.39 -23.27
CA PRO A 271 28.41 -69.56 -24.13
C PRO A 271 27.93 -70.83 -23.39
#